data_AF-A0A1W9ZJR6-F1
#
_entry.id   AF-A0A1W9ZJR6-F1
#
_cell.length_a   1.000
_cell.length_b   1.000
_cell.length_c   1.000
_cell.angle_alpha   90.00
_cell.angle_beta   90.00
_cell.angle_gamma   90.00
#
_symmetry.space_group_name_H-M   'P 1'
#
loop_
_entity.id
_entity.type
_entity.pdbx_description
1 polymer ?
#
loop_
_entity_poly.entity_id
_entity_poly.type
_entity_poly.pdbx_seq_one_letter_code
_entity_poly.pdbx_strand_id
1 'polypeptide(L)' 'MRPVVNLDRCEGNAYCVNIAPDVFRLDDDDYAVVIADPVPVEQEALVERAIAE' A
#
# COMPACT_ATOMS: atom_id res chain seq x y z
N MET A 1 -2.58 -7.81 -9.12
CA MET A 1 -2.69 -6.40 -9.53
C MET A 1 -1.37 -5.66 -9.28
N ARG A 2 -1.19 -4.41 -9.74
CA ARG A 2 0.02 -3.60 -9.51
C ARG A 2 -0.35 -2.19 -9.00
N PRO A 3 -0.48 -1.98 -7.68
CA PRO A 3 -0.78 -0.67 -7.11
C PRO A 3 0.41 0.28 -7.27
N VAL A 4 0.14 1.58 -7.30
CA VAL A 4 1.16 2.63 -7.31
C VAL A 4 0.81 3.63 -6.23
N VAL A 5 1.77 3.95 -5.36
CA VAL A 5 1.60 5.02 -4.38
C VAL A 5 1.86 6.35 -5.06
N ASN A 6 0.90 7.27 -4.98
CA ASN A 6 1.09 8.64 -5.40
C ASN A 6 1.76 9.42 -4.26
N LEU A 7 3.06 9.70 -4.39
CA LEU A 7 3.84 10.40 -3.37
C LEU A 7 3.41 11.87 -3.17
N ASP A 8 2.80 12.51 -4.17
CA ASP A 8 2.26 13.88 -4.02
C ASP A 8 1.03 13.92 -3.11
N ARG A 9 0.37 12.77 -2.91
CA ARG A 9 -0.82 12.63 -2.06
C ARG A 9 -0.57 11.80 -0.80
N CYS A 10 0.59 11.17 -0.70
CA CYS A 10 0.92 10.33 0.44
C CYS A 10 1.37 11.23 1.58
N GLU A 11 0.64 11.19 2.68
CA GLU A 11 0.93 11.98 3.89
C GLU A 11 1.47 11.11 5.04
N GLY A 12 1.90 9.88 4.75
CA GLY A 12 2.49 8.98 5.77
C GLY A 12 1.51 8.44 6.83
N ASN A 13 0.20 8.55 6.62
CA ASN A 13 -0.83 8.13 7.59
C ASN A 13 -0.90 6.60 7.87
N ALA A 14 -0.15 5.77 7.14
CA ALA A 14 -0.07 4.31 7.30
C ALA A 14 -1.38 3.50 7.16
N TYR A 15 -2.50 4.08 6.67
CA TYR A 15 -3.76 3.33 6.48
C TYR A 15 -3.60 2.10 5.57
N CYS A 16 -2.87 2.25 4.46
CA CYS A 16 -2.59 1.15 3.55
C CYS A 16 -1.79 0.03 4.22
N VAL A 17 -0.81 0.38 5.07
CA VAL A 17 -0.02 -0.59 5.87
C VAL A 17 -0.90 -1.29 6.89
N ASN A 18 -1.84 -0.59 7.54
CA ASN A 18 -2.78 -1.21 8.48
C ASN A 18 -3.74 -2.20 7.82
N ILE A 19 -4.14 -1.96 6.57
CA ILE A 19 -5.10 -2.81 5.84
C ILE A 19 -4.39 -3.97 5.13
N ALA A 20 -3.23 -3.71 4.52
CA ALA A 20 -2.49 -4.67 3.70
C ALA A 20 -0.97 -4.61 4.01
N PRO A 21 -0.54 -5.03 5.22
CA PRO A 21 0.86 -4.95 5.66
C PRO A 21 1.81 -5.86 4.85
N ASP A 22 1.28 -6.90 4.22
CA ASP A 22 2.06 -7.80 3.36
C ASP A 22 2.37 -7.17 1.98
N VAL A 23 1.74 -6.04 1.66
CA VAL A 23 1.87 -5.35 0.35
C VAL A 23 2.45 -3.95 0.50
N PHE A 24 2.19 -3.25 1.61
CA PHE A 24 2.67 -1.89 1.84
C PHE A 24 3.55 -1.79 3.08
N ARG A 25 4.53 -0.88 3.01
CA ARG A 25 5.38 -0.48 4.14
C ARG A 25 5.57 1.03 4.10
N LEU A 26 5.86 1.67 5.24
CA LEU A 26 6.48 3.00 5.23
C LEU A 26 8.00 2.89 5.05
N ASP A 27 8.58 3.71 4.17
CA ASP A 27 10.02 3.88 4.06
C ASP A 27 10.58 4.78 5.18
N ASP A 28 11.86 5.14 5.07
CA ASP A 28 12.56 5.89 6.11
C ASP A 28 12.13 7.38 6.16
N ASP A 29 11.43 7.86 5.12
CA ASP A 29 10.87 9.21 5.02
C ASP A 29 9.35 9.21 5.30
N ASP A 30 8.85 8.14 5.92
CA ASP A 30 7.43 7.89 6.24
C ASP A 30 6.50 7.83 5.00
N TYR A 31 7.02 7.61 3.80
CA TYR A 31 6.20 7.41 2.60
C TYR A 31 5.82 5.94 2.39
N ALA A 32 4.59 5.71 1.95
CA ALA A 32 4.16 4.36 1.62
C ALA A 32 4.85 3.85 0.35
N VAL A 33 5.36 2.62 0.40
CA VAL A 33 5.95 1.91 -0.74
C VAL A 33 5.29 0.53 -0.90
N VAL A 34 5.19 0.07 -2.14
CA VAL A 34 4.71 -1.27 -2.48
C VAL A 34 5.88 -2.25 -2.36
N ILE A 35 5.73 -3.29 -1.54
CA ILE A 35 6.76 -4.31 -1.29
C ILE A 35 6.44 -5.66 -1.93
N ALA A 36 5.24 -5.81 -2.51
CA ALA A 36 4.83 -7.00 -3.25
C ALA A 36 4.32 -6.61 -4.66
N ASP A 37 5.17 -6.82 -5.67
CA ASP A 37 4.84 -6.58 -7.08
C ASP A 37 5.22 -7.79 -7.96
N PRO A 38 4.25 -8.50 -8.58
CA PRO A 38 2.81 -8.24 -8.49
C PRO A 38 2.25 -8.60 -7.10
N VAL A 39 1.11 -8.00 -6.76
CA VAL A 39 0.37 -8.35 -5.55
C VAL A 39 -0.09 -9.82 -5.62
N PRO A 40 0.13 -10.65 -4.58
CA PRO A 40 -0.42 -12.00 -4.49
C PRO A 40 -1.94 -12.00 -4.58
N VAL A 41 -2.53 -12.98 -5.26
CA VAL A 41 -3.99 -13.02 -5.55
C VAL A 41 -4.82 -12.94 -4.26
N GLU A 42 -4.36 -13.59 -3.19
CA GLU A 42 -4.99 -13.60 -1.88
C GLU A 42 -4.97 -12.23 -1.17
N GLN A 43 -4.08 -11.32 -1.59
CA GLN A 43 -3.94 -9.97 -1.04
C GLN A 43 -4.70 -8.92 -1.86
N GLU A 44 -5.15 -9.22 -3.07
CA GLU A 44 -5.76 -8.23 -3.98
C GLU A 44 -6.97 -7.53 -3.35
N ALA A 45 -7.85 -8.27 -2.65
CA ALA A 45 -9.02 -7.69 -1.99
C ALA A 45 -8.65 -6.72 -0.84
N LEU A 46 -7.55 -6.98 -0.12
CA LEU A 46 -7.07 -6.05 0.92
C LEU A 46 -6.46 -4.79 0.28
N VAL A 47 -5.74 -4.93 -0.82
CA VAL A 47 -5.18 -3.81 -1.57
C VAL A 47 -6.29 -2.93 -2.18
N GLU A 48 -7.35 -3.53 -2.73
CA GLU A 48 -8.50 -2.77 -3.23
C GLU A 48 -9.17 -1.95 -2.13
N ARG A 49 -9.35 -2.53 -0.93
CA ARG A 49 -9.84 -1.79 0.24
C ARG A 49 -8.91 -0.66 0.65
N ALA A 50 -7.60 -0.90 0.66
CA ALA A 50 -6.61 0.11 1.02
C ALA A 50 -6.58 1.32 0.05
N ILE A 51 -7.00 1.13 -1.21
CA ILE A 51 -7.06 2.18 -2.23
C ILE A 51 -8.36 3.01 -2.15
N ALA A 52 -9.44 2.41 -1.62
CA ALA A 52 -10.76 3.02 -1.58
C ALA A 52 -10.97 4.00 -0.39
N GLU A 53 -10.10 3.92 0.62
CA GLU A 53 -10.06 4.83 1.78
C GLU A 53 -9.17 6.06 1.50
#